data_AF-A0A2S1QCV6-F1
#
_entry.id   AF-A0A2S1QCV6-F1
#
_cell.length_a   1.000
_cell.length_b   1.000
_cell.length_c   1.000
_cell.angle_alpha   90.00
_cell.angle_beta   90.00
_cell.angle_gamma   90.00
#
_symmetry.space_group_name_H-M   'P 1'
#
loop_
_entity.id
_entity.type
_entity.pdbx_description
1 polymer ?
#
loop_
_entity_poly.entity_id
_entity_poly.type
_entity_poly.pdbx_seq_one_letter_code
_entity_poly.pdbx_strand_id
1 'polypeptide(L)'
;MRKKIKRVFARIINGKQLIGFEIANQSRVVFLTGSNVKQNTNLEVYEVEMLTDSFIKPIYYKQNETMFNGKVCTKDDIIIKDFWITMVPDNYEEFKEENSHKLMPFRKIKQIFTFTRNGKVNCGIKNINDDVVFVTEKRLSALTNLDSSEFHILEGSFINPSFYEDGEIMANGSKCYGTNKIVKELNLRFLGNINQMHENFENSEPKYYISNANHSYDSSYEIYGGPGDGYGGHLDDDFINDVLGGHPDAYWNID
;
A
#
# COMPACT_ATOMS: atom_id res chain seq x y z
N MET A 1 16.01 -18.65 -21.35
CA MET A 1 16.23 -17.43 -22.15
C MET A 1 15.85 -16.22 -21.31
N ARG A 2 16.65 -15.16 -21.29
CA ARG A 2 16.29 -13.88 -20.64
C ARG A 2 15.18 -13.21 -21.46
N LYS A 3 14.17 -12.64 -20.81
CA LYS A 3 13.04 -11.97 -21.46
C LYS A 3 12.96 -10.51 -21.01
N LYS A 4 12.72 -9.61 -21.95
CA LYS A 4 12.68 -8.16 -21.66
C LYS A 4 11.43 -7.82 -20.85
N ILE A 5 11.60 -7.05 -19.80
CA ILE A 5 10.52 -6.52 -18.97
C ILE A 5 9.94 -5.30 -19.68
N LYS A 6 8.65 -5.35 -19.99
CA LYS A 6 7.90 -4.25 -20.62
C LYS A 6 7.42 -3.24 -19.58
N ARG A 7 7.01 -3.73 -18.40
CA ARG A 7 6.47 -2.90 -17.33
C ARG A 7 6.62 -3.61 -16.00
N VAL A 8 6.87 -2.84 -14.95
CA VAL A 8 6.84 -3.29 -13.55
C VAL A 8 5.81 -2.49 -12.77
N PHE A 9 5.13 -3.14 -11.84
CA PHE A 9 4.19 -2.49 -10.94
C PHE A 9 4.10 -3.24 -9.60
N ALA A 10 3.74 -2.54 -8.54
CA ALA A 10 3.39 -3.15 -7.26
C ALA A 10 1.86 -3.24 -7.11
N ARG A 11 1.37 -4.33 -6.52
CA ARG A 11 -0.05 -4.50 -6.16
C ARG A 11 -0.19 -5.21 -4.83
N ILE A 12 -1.18 -4.81 -4.04
CA ILE A 12 -1.59 -5.53 -2.84
C ILE A 12 -2.76 -6.46 -3.22
N ILE A 13 -2.60 -7.76 -2.97
CA ILE A 13 -3.62 -8.79 -3.21
C ILE A 13 -3.81 -9.56 -1.91
N ASN A 14 -5.00 -9.50 -1.32
CA ASN A 14 -5.34 -10.15 -0.05
C ASN A 14 -4.30 -9.84 1.06
N GLY A 15 -3.99 -8.55 1.25
CA GLY A 15 -3.00 -8.10 2.24
C GLY A 15 -1.53 -8.42 1.92
N LYS A 16 -1.23 -9.03 0.77
CA LYS A 16 0.14 -9.35 0.34
C LYS A 16 0.58 -8.43 -0.79
N GLN A 17 1.70 -7.77 -0.59
CA GLN A 17 2.35 -6.99 -1.64
C GLN A 17 3.12 -7.91 -2.60
N LEU A 18 2.79 -7.80 -3.88
CA LEU A 18 3.45 -8.49 -4.98
C LEU A 18 3.95 -7.48 -6.02
N ILE A 19 5.10 -7.79 -6.61
CA ILE A 19 5.66 -7.06 -7.74
C ILE A 19 5.34 -7.83 -9.01
N GLY A 20 4.56 -7.21 -9.89
CA GLY A 20 4.16 -7.73 -11.19
C GLY A 20 5.14 -7.29 -12.28
N PHE A 21 5.55 -8.24 -13.11
CA PHE A 21 6.40 -8.04 -14.29
C PHE A 21 5.60 -8.42 -15.53
N GLU A 22 5.26 -7.43 -16.36
CA GLU A 22 4.78 -7.67 -17.71
C GLU A 22 5.98 -7.91 -18.62
N ILE A 23 6.03 -9.08 -19.26
CA ILE A 23 7.17 -9.51 -20.07
C ILE A 23 6.83 -9.37 -21.55
N ALA A 24 7.76 -8.82 -22.34
CA ALA A 24 7.61 -8.72 -23.78
C ALA A 24 7.31 -10.09 -24.41
N ASN A 25 6.30 -10.12 -25.30
CA ASN A 25 5.85 -11.33 -25.99
C ASN A 25 5.33 -12.44 -25.04
N GLN A 26 4.83 -12.08 -23.86
CA GLN A 26 4.10 -12.98 -22.97
C GLN A 26 2.77 -12.37 -22.54
N SER A 27 1.71 -13.18 -22.50
CA SER A 27 0.39 -12.75 -22.03
C SER A 27 0.26 -12.74 -20.51
N ARG A 28 1.11 -13.51 -19.80
CA ARG A 28 1.05 -13.67 -18.35
C ARG A 28 2.01 -12.72 -17.65
N VAL A 29 1.55 -12.16 -16.54
CA VAL A 29 2.35 -11.39 -15.60
C VAL A 29 3.09 -12.35 -14.67
N VAL A 30 4.38 -12.10 -14.46
CA VAL A 30 5.16 -12.78 -13.42
C VAL A 30 5.01 -12.01 -12.13
N PHE A 31 4.64 -12.70 -11.04
CA PHE A 31 4.54 -12.11 -9.72
C PHE A 31 5.64 -12.63 -8.80
N LEU A 32 6.38 -11.71 -8.18
CA LEU A 32 7.36 -11.99 -7.14
C LEU A 32 7.02 -11.20 -5.87
N THR A 33 7.53 -11.64 -4.72
CA THR A 33 7.44 -10.83 -3.49
C THR A 33 8.43 -9.66 -3.55
N GLY A 34 8.15 -8.58 -2.81
CA GLY A 34 9.09 -7.46 -2.70
C GLY A 34 10.47 -7.90 -2.19
N SER A 35 10.51 -8.81 -1.22
CA SER A 35 11.77 -9.36 -0.68
C SER A 35 12.58 -10.12 -1.74
N ASN A 36 11.93 -10.91 -2.59
CA ASN A 36 12.58 -11.62 -3.68
C ASN A 36 13.23 -10.66 -4.67
N VAL A 37 12.54 -9.56 -5.01
CA VAL A 37 13.07 -8.53 -5.90
C VAL A 37 14.25 -7.81 -5.24
N LYS A 38 14.11 -7.41 -3.98
CA LYS A 38 15.17 -6.74 -3.21
C LYS A 38 16.43 -7.61 -3.09
N GLN A 39 16.28 -8.88 -2.76
CA GLN A 39 17.43 -9.81 -2.67
C GLN A 39 18.17 -10.00 -4.00
N ASN A 40 17.46 -9.88 -5.13
CA ASN A 40 18.05 -10.10 -6.45
C ASN A 40 18.65 -8.82 -7.07
N THR A 41 18.18 -7.65 -6.65
CA THR A 41 18.50 -6.35 -7.32
C THR A 41 19.01 -5.26 -6.38
N ASN A 42 18.91 -5.46 -5.06
CA ASN A 42 19.10 -4.45 -4.01
C ASN A 42 18.13 -3.25 -4.06
N LEU A 43 17.16 -3.24 -4.98
CA LEU A 43 16.18 -2.16 -5.07
C LEU A 43 15.14 -2.24 -3.97
N GLU A 44 14.76 -1.08 -3.44
CA GLU A 44 13.63 -0.98 -2.53
C GLU A 44 12.30 -1.07 -3.28
N VAL A 45 11.22 -1.39 -2.55
CA VAL A 45 9.90 -1.58 -3.17
C VAL A 45 9.40 -0.34 -3.92
N TYR A 46 9.75 0.87 -3.49
CA TYR A 46 9.33 2.11 -4.15
C TYR A 46 10.14 2.41 -5.44
N GLU A 47 11.12 1.57 -5.76
CA GLU A 47 12.07 1.76 -6.86
C GLU A 47 11.87 0.75 -7.99
N VAL A 48 10.96 -0.21 -7.83
CA VAL A 48 10.84 -1.38 -8.72
C VAL A 48 10.51 -1.03 -10.18
N GLU A 49 9.89 0.12 -10.46
CA GLU A 49 9.62 0.58 -11.83
C GLU A 49 10.88 0.79 -12.66
N MET A 50 12.02 1.06 -12.02
CA MET A 50 13.31 1.22 -12.67
C MET A 50 13.71 -0.04 -13.45
N LEU A 51 13.20 -1.22 -13.05
CA LEU A 51 13.44 -2.49 -13.75
C LEU A 51 12.71 -2.59 -15.09
N THR A 52 11.91 -1.59 -15.48
CA THR A 52 11.38 -1.51 -16.84
C THR A 52 12.53 -1.46 -17.85
N ASP A 53 12.43 -2.21 -18.94
CA ASP A 53 13.49 -2.48 -19.93
C ASP A 53 14.64 -3.39 -19.50
N SER A 54 14.71 -3.78 -18.23
CA SER A 54 15.63 -4.82 -17.75
C SER A 54 15.16 -6.22 -18.20
N PHE A 55 15.86 -7.26 -17.77
CA PHE A 55 15.53 -8.64 -18.16
C PHE A 55 15.16 -9.51 -16.96
N ILE A 56 14.24 -10.44 -17.17
CA ILE A 56 13.90 -11.51 -16.22
C ILE A 56 13.97 -12.88 -16.90
N LYS A 57 14.47 -13.88 -16.18
CA LYS A 57 14.51 -15.28 -16.60
C LYS A 57 13.76 -16.13 -15.58
N PRO A 58 12.43 -16.27 -15.69
CA PRO A 58 11.67 -17.18 -14.84
C PRO A 58 11.86 -18.63 -15.30
N ILE A 59 11.99 -19.55 -14.36
CA ILE A 59 11.89 -21.01 -14.53
C ILE A 59 10.63 -21.44 -13.79
N TYR A 60 9.73 -22.15 -14.48
CA TYR A 60 8.48 -22.64 -13.91
C TYR A 60 8.59 -24.12 -13.55
N TYR A 61 7.80 -24.52 -12.56
CA TYR A 61 7.50 -25.93 -12.32
C TYR A 61 6.71 -26.51 -13.49
N LYS A 62 7.05 -27.75 -13.86
CA LYS A 62 6.27 -28.52 -14.81
C LYS A 62 5.09 -29.21 -14.14
N GLN A 63 4.05 -29.51 -14.90
CA GLN A 63 2.96 -30.37 -14.46
C GLN A 63 3.54 -31.71 -13.99
N ASN A 64 3.03 -32.21 -12.87
CA ASN A 64 3.49 -33.41 -12.16
C ASN A 64 4.87 -33.30 -11.50
N GLU A 65 5.52 -32.13 -11.51
CA GLU A 65 6.74 -31.90 -10.74
C GLU A 65 6.42 -31.65 -9.26
N THR A 66 7.21 -32.22 -8.35
CA THR A 66 7.10 -31.96 -6.91
C THR A 66 7.68 -30.59 -6.58
N MET A 67 6.88 -29.73 -5.96
CA MET A 67 7.26 -28.41 -5.51
C MET A 67 8.03 -28.46 -4.18
N PHE A 68 8.68 -27.35 -3.81
CA PHE A 68 9.45 -27.22 -2.57
C PHE A 68 8.63 -27.52 -1.29
N ASN A 69 7.30 -27.33 -1.33
CA ASN A 69 6.39 -27.64 -0.23
C ASN A 69 5.89 -29.10 -0.22
N GLY A 70 6.46 -29.96 -1.07
CA GLY A 70 6.09 -31.37 -1.20
C GLY A 70 4.82 -31.63 -2.00
N LYS A 71 4.07 -30.60 -2.43
CA LYS A 71 2.88 -30.77 -3.27
C LYS A 71 3.25 -30.93 -4.74
N VAL A 72 2.42 -31.63 -5.49
CA VAL A 72 2.59 -31.82 -6.94
C VAL A 72 2.01 -30.62 -7.69
N CYS A 73 2.76 -30.08 -8.65
CA CYS A 73 2.30 -29.02 -9.52
C CYS A 73 1.25 -29.56 -10.50
N THR A 74 0.08 -28.93 -10.55
CA THR A 74 -1.06 -29.44 -11.35
C THR A 74 -1.13 -28.83 -12.75
N LYS A 75 -0.35 -27.78 -13.04
CA LYS A 75 -0.41 -27.00 -14.29
C LYS A 75 0.97 -26.47 -14.68
N ASP A 76 1.28 -26.52 -15.97
CA ASP A 76 2.51 -25.93 -16.53
C ASP A 76 2.49 -24.39 -16.51
N ASP A 77 3.68 -23.80 -16.38
CA ASP A 77 3.96 -22.36 -16.58
C ASP A 77 3.12 -21.42 -15.69
N ILE A 78 2.77 -21.86 -14.48
CA ILE A 78 2.05 -21.04 -13.48
C ILE A 78 2.94 -20.71 -12.29
N ILE A 79 3.60 -21.72 -11.72
CA ILE A 79 4.32 -21.58 -10.47
C ILE A 79 5.81 -21.43 -10.77
N ILE A 80 6.40 -20.33 -10.30
CA ILE A 80 7.83 -20.05 -10.47
C ILE A 80 8.62 -20.94 -9.51
N LYS A 81 9.56 -21.68 -10.08
CA LYS A 81 10.54 -22.49 -9.37
C LYS A 81 11.79 -21.69 -9.02
N ASP A 82 12.27 -20.90 -9.98
CA ASP A 82 13.48 -20.09 -9.83
C ASP A 82 13.44 -18.88 -10.78
N PHE A 83 14.21 -17.84 -10.50
CA PHE A 83 14.26 -16.65 -11.34
C PHE A 83 15.58 -15.88 -11.22
N TRP A 84 15.90 -15.11 -12.25
CA TRP A 84 17.00 -14.13 -12.24
C TRP A 84 16.54 -12.85 -12.91
N ILE A 85 16.81 -11.72 -12.28
CA ILE A 85 16.66 -10.39 -12.84
C ILE A 85 18.06 -9.90 -13.24
N THR A 86 18.17 -9.29 -14.41
CA THR A 86 19.40 -8.63 -14.87
C THR A 86 19.06 -7.18 -15.11
N MET A 87 19.64 -6.31 -14.28
CA MET A 87 19.52 -4.86 -14.40
C MET A 87 20.21 -4.38 -15.67
N VAL A 88 19.69 -3.29 -16.25
CA VAL A 88 20.26 -2.68 -17.46
C VAL A 88 20.41 -1.17 -17.20
N PRO A 89 21.63 -0.65 -17.11
CA PRO A 89 22.93 -1.36 -17.16
C PRO A 89 23.15 -2.34 -15.99
N ASP A 90 24.06 -3.30 -16.17
CA ASP A 90 24.40 -4.33 -15.16
C ASP A 90 25.45 -3.80 -14.16
N ASN A 91 25.15 -2.62 -13.62
CA ASN A 91 25.89 -1.92 -12.57
C ASN A 91 24.87 -1.17 -11.73
N TYR A 92 24.86 -1.38 -10.41
CA TYR A 92 23.81 -0.85 -9.55
C TYR A 92 23.75 0.69 -9.54
N GLU A 93 24.88 1.38 -9.45
CA GLU A 93 24.92 2.85 -9.39
C GLU A 93 24.54 3.47 -10.74
N GLU A 94 25.10 2.97 -11.83
CA GLU A 94 24.79 3.42 -13.19
C GLU A 94 23.31 3.15 -13.52
N PHE A 95 22.79 1.98 -13.11
CA PHE A 95 21.39 1.62 -13.24
C PHE A 95 20.50 2.64 -12.51
N LYS A 96 20.88 3.02 -11.29
CA LYS A 96 20.14 3.97 -10.46
C LYS A 96 20.08 5.34 -11.12
N GLU A 97 21.20 5.82 -11.64
CA GLU A 97 21.29 7.10 -12.32
C GLU A 97 20.43 7.11 -13.59
N GLU A 98 20.66 6.15 -14.50
CA GLU A 98 20.01 6.11 -15.80
C GLU A 98 18.49 5.89 -15.72
N ASN A 99 18.02 5.07 -14.77
CA ASN A 99 16.61 4.69 -14.68
C ASN A 99 15.82 5.52 -13.65
N SER A 100 16.45 6.48 -12.97
CA SER A 100 15.81 7.32 -11.94
C SER A 100 14.55 8.03 -12.45
N HIS A 101 14.52 8.42 -13.72
CA HIS A 101 13.38 9.06 -14.37
C HIS A 101 12.12 8.17 -14.45
N LYS A 102 12.25 6.85 -14.22
CA LYS A 102 11.14 5.89 -14.20
C LYS A 102 10.49 5.77 -12.82
N LEU A 103 11.06 6.39 -11.79
CA LEU A 103 10.52 6.35 -10.44
C LEU A 103 9.16 7.02 -10.36
N MET A 104 8.24 6.35 -9.67
CA MET A 104 6.98 6.96 -9.28
C MET A 104 7.18 7.81 -8.02
N PRO A 105 6.45 8.93 -7.86
CA PRO A 105 6.66 9.90 -6.76
C PRO A 105 6.03 9.42 -5.44
N PHE A 106 6.41 8.24 -4.97
CA PHE A 106 6.00 7.70 -3.69
C PHE A 106 6.59 8.51 -2.53
N ARG A 107 5.76 8.77 -1.52
CA ARG A 107 6.14 9.48 -0.30
C ARG A 107 6.01 8.56 0.88
N LYS A 108 7.01 8.58 1.76
CA LYS A 108 7.00 7.78 2.99
C LYS A 108 5.88 8.27 3.92
N ILE A 109 5.14 7.33 4.48
CA ILE A 109 4.13 7.55 5.51
C ILE A 109 4.86 7.83 6.82
N LYS A 110 4.54 8.96 7.42
CA LYS A 110 5.07 9.40 8.71
C LYS A 110 4.14 9.01 9.86
N GLN A 111 2.83 9.08 9.64
CA GLN A 111 1.83 8.82 10.67
C GLN A 111 0.50 8.42 10.06
N ILE A 112 -0.24 7.54 10.72
CA ILE A 112 -1.65 7.28 10.43
C ILE A 112 -2.50 7.53 11.67
N PHE A 113 -3.65 8.16 11.47
CA PHE A 113 -4.61 8.41 12.53
C PHE A 113 -6.03 8.13 12.06
N THR A 114 -6.89 7.75 12.99
CA THR A 114 -8.32 7.52 12.75
C THR A 114 -9.14 8.64 13.38
N PHE A 115 -10.27 8.97 12.77
CA PHE A 115 -11.20 9.96 13.29
C PHE A 115 -12.62 9.66 12.82
N THR A 116 -13.61 10.05 13.62
CA THR A 116 -15.02 9.89 13.27
C THR A 116 -15.56 11.19 12.71
N ARG A 117 -16.24 11.13 11.57
CA ARG A 117 -16.95 12.26 10.96
C ARG A 117 -18.26 11.78 10.37
N ASN A 118 -19.37 12.46 10.67
CA ASN A 118 -20.71 12.13 10.18
C ASN A 118 -21.10 10.65 10.43
N GLY A 119 -20.76 10.13 11.62
CA GLY A 119 -21.00 8.73 12.00
C GLY A 119 -20.15 7.71 11.24
N LYS A 120 -19.17 8.13 10.43
CA LYS A 120 -18.26 7.26 9.69
C LYS A 120 -16.83 7.38 10.24
N VAL A 121 -16.14 6.26 10.34
CA VAL A 121 -14.72 6.21 10.69
C VAL A 121 -13.88 6.45 9.44
N ASN A 122 -12.96 7.39 9.53
CA ASN A 122 -12.04 7.79 8.47
C ASN A 122 -10.61 7.69 8.96
N CYS A 123 -9.68 7.68 8.01
CA CYS A 123 -8.25 7.59 8.24
C CYS A 123 -7.56 8.78 7.56
N GLY A 124 -6.67 9.44 8.30
CA GLY A 124 -5.69 10.36 7.75
C GLY A 124 -4.34 9.68 7.63
N ILE A 125 -3.76 9.71 6.43
CA ILE A 125 -2.42 9.19 6.14
C ILE A 125 -1.51 10.40 5.90
N LYS A 126 -0.64 10.68 6.87
CA LYS A 126 0.27 11.82 6.85
C LYS A 126 1.63 11.39 6.30
N ASN A 127 2.13 12.11 5.30
CA ASN A 127 3.44 11.84 4.71
C ASN A 127 4.56 12.66 5.38
N ILE A 128 5.81 12.42 4.97
CA ILE A 128 6.99 13.13 5.49
C ILE A 128 7.01 14.64 5.22
N ASN A 129 6.25 15.12 4.24
CA ASN A 129 6.08 16.55 3.93
C ASN A 129 4.91 17.16 4.72
N ASP A 130 4.36 16.41 5.68
CA ASP A 130 3.20 16.76 6.49
C ASP A 130 1.87 16.92 5.70
N ASP A 131 1.81 16.57 4.41
CA ASP A 131 0.53 16.49 3.70
C ASP A 131 -0.27 15.27 4.16
N VAL A 132 -1.59 15.42 4.19
CA VAL A 132 -2.52 14.38 4.67
C VAL A 132 -3.43 13.92 3.55
N VAL A 133 -3.50 12.61 3.36
CA VAL A 133 -4.45 11.94 2.47
C VAL A 133 -5.57 11.34 3.30
N PHE A 134 -6.82 11.68 2.99
CA PHE A 134 -7.98 11.18 3.69
C PHE A 134 -8.65 10.04 2.91
N VAL A 135 -8.92 8.94 3.60
CA VAL A 135 -9.66 7.78 3.06
C VAL A 135 -10.61 7.24 4.13
N THR A 136 -11.64 6.51 3.72
CA THR A 136 -12.50 5.81 4.68
C THR A 136 -11.76 4.61 5.28
N GLU A 137 -12.09 4.26 6.53
CA GLU A 137 -11.55 3.07 7.19
C GLU A 137 -11.83 1.82 6.34
N LYS A 138 -13.09 1.59 5.94
CA LYS A 138 -13.51 0.50 5.03
C LYS A 138 -12.61 0.36 3.79
N ARG A 139 -12.23 1.49 3.16
CA ARG A 139 -11.36 1.47 1.96
C ARG A 139 -9.94 1.04 2.29
N LEU A 140 -9.38 1.54 3.40
CA LEU A 140 -8.04 1.17 3.81
C LEU A 140 -7.99 -0.29 4.27
N SER A 141 -8.94 -0.73 5.11
CA SER A 141 -9.07 -2.13 5.55
C SER A 141 -9.23 -3.09 4.37
N ALA A 142 -10.05 -2.75 3.38
CA ALA A 142 -10.21 -3.59 2.18
C ALA A 142 -8.93 -3.68 1.34
N LEU A 143 -8.14 -2.61 1.28
CA LEU A 143 -6.88 -2.60 0.53
C LEU A 143 -5.79 -3.40 1.24
N THR A 144 -5.67 -3.25 2.55
CA THR A 144 -4.55 -3.78 3.33
C THR A 144 -4.85 -5.11 4.02
N ASN A 145 -6.13 -5.45 4.18
CA ASN A 145 -6.60 -6.54 5.03
C ASN A 145 -6.13 -6.40 6.49
N LEU A 146 -6.00 -5.16 6.96
CA LEU A 146 -5.69 -4.80 8.35
C LEU A 146 -6.93 -4.24 9.02
N ASP A 147 -7.06 -4.46 10.31
CA ASP A 147 -8.07 -3.81 11.12
C ASP A 147 -7.67 -2.36 11.43
N SER A 148 -8.65 -1.52 11.76
CA SER A 148 -8.39 -0.10 12.06
C SER A 148 -7.40 0.12 13.20
N SER A 149 -7.35 -0.82 14.15
CA SER A 149 -6.39 -0.82 15.27
C SER A 149 -4.95 -1.06 14.82
N GLU A 150 -4.73 -1.66 13.66
CA GLU A 150 -3.42 -2.05 13.15
C GLU A 150 -2.86 -1.08 12.11
N PHE A 151 -3.63 -0.07 11.67
CA PHE A 151 -3.16 0.83 10.61
C PHE A 151 -1.85 1.56 10.94
N HIS A 152 -1.51 1.73 12.20
CA HIS A 152 -0.23 2.30 12.63
C HIS A 152 0.98 1.54 12.09
N ILE A 153 0.89 0.23 11.83
CA ILE A 153 2.02 -0.56 11.30
C ILE A 153 2.38 -0.18 9.85
N LEU A 154 1.50 0.55 9.17
CA LEU A 154 1.80 1.08 7.84
C LEU A 154 2.74 2.30 7.90
N GLU A 155 3.06 2.82 9.08
CA GLU A 155 4.10 3.84 9.24
C GLU A 155 5.44 3.35 8.66
N GLY A 156 6.11 4.24 7.93
CA GLY A 156 7.31 3.92 7.17
C GLY A 156 7.09 3.26 5.81
N SER A 157 5.87 2.79 5.50
CA SER A 157 5.45 2.41 4.14
C SER A 157 5.32 3.62 3.22
N PHE A 158 4.92 3.44 1.96
CA PHE A 158 4.92 4.52 0.97
C PHE A 158 3.56 4.71 0.29
N ILE A 159 3.17 5.96 0.04
CA ILE A 159 1.93 6.32 -0.66
C ILE A 159 2.19 7.21 -1.88
N ASN A 160 1.39 6.98 -2.92
CA ASN A 160 1.30 7.84 -4.10
C ASN A 160 -0.18 7.95 -4.53
N PRO A 161 -0.98 8.79 -3.86
CA PRO A 161 -2.39 8.95 -4.20
C PRO A 161 -2.53 9.56 -5.60
N SER A 162 -3.48 9.04 -6.39
CA SER A 162 -4.02 9.76 -7.54
C SER A 162 -5.35 10.38 -7.14
N PHE A 163 -5.62 11.58 -7.63
CA PHE A 163 -6.84 12.31 -7.35
C PHE A 163 -7.67 12.43 -8.63
N TYR A 164 -8.98 12.63 -8.47
CA TYR A 164 -9.83 13.04 -9.57
C TYR A 164 -9.49 14.48 -9.99
N GLU A 165 -9.55 14.72 -11.29
CA GLU A 165 -9.45 16.06 -11.86
C GLU A 165 -10.80 16.78 -11.80
N ASP A 166 -10.78 18.11 -11.85
CA ASP A 166 -12.00 18.90 -11.93
C ASP A 166 -12.79 18.57 -13.21
N GLY A 167 -14.09 18.29 -13.06
CA GLY A 167 -14.96 17.85 -14.14
C GLY A 167 -14.87 16.38 -14.51
N GLU A 168 -13.95 15.60 -13.92
CA GLU A 168 -13.85 14.15 -14.15
C GLU A 168 -15.07 13.41 -13.59
N ILE A 169 -15.55 12.39 -14.31
CA ILE A 169 -16.65 11.54 -13.84
C ILE A 169 -16.09 10.51 -12.86
N MET A 170 -16.59 10.56 -11.62
CA MET A 170 -16.25 9.63 -10.56
C MET A 170 -16.93 8.26 -10.77
N ALA A 171 -16.47 7.25 -10.05
CA ALA A 171 -16.98 5.88 -10.15
C ALA A 171 -18.50 5.75 -9.86
N ASN A 172 -19.07 6.67 -9.07
CA ASN A 172 -20.51 6.75 -8.79
C ASN A 172 -21.30 7.50 -9.89
N GLY A 173 -20.65 7.95 -10.97
CA GLY A 173 -21.25 8.70 -12.06
C GLY A 173 -21.39 10.21 -11.81
N SER A 174 -21.08 10.71 -10.61
CA SER A 174 -21.10 12.15 -10.35
C SER A 174 -19.80 12.82 -10.81
N LYS A 175 -19.85 14.13 -11.08
CA LYS A 175 -18.65 14.89 -11.45
C LYS A 175 -17.87 15.28 -10.21
N CYS A 176 -16.55 15.20 -10.29
CA CYS A 176 -15.65 15.77 -9.31
C CYS A 176 -15.61 17.29 -9.49
N TYR A 177 -15.85 18.04 -8.41
CA TYR A 177 -15.74 19.49 -8.39
C TYR A 177 -14.54 19.88 -7.50
N GLY A 178 -13.42 20.18 -8.16
CA GLY A 178 -12.16 20.56 -7.54
C GLY A 178 -11.05 19.51 -7.64
N THR A 179 -9.88 19.98 -8.07
CA THR A 179 -8.66 19.18 -8.21
C THR A 179 -8.05 18.81 -6.85
N ASN A 180 -7.43 17.63 -6.76
CA ASN A 180 -6.70 17.13 -5.56
C ASN A 180 -7.54 16.96 -4.29
N LYS A 181 -8.87 16.90 -4.41
CA LYS A 181 -9.75 16.78 -3.24
C LYS A 181 -10.22 15.35 -2.98
N ILE A 182 -10.44 14.58 -4.04
CA ILE A 182 -11.01 13.24 -3.95
C ILE A 182 -9.99 12.23 -4.45
N VAL A 183 -9.59 11.30 -3.58
CA VAL A 183 -8.63 10.24 -3.93
C VAL A 183 -9.30 9.26 -4.89
N LYS A 184 -8.81 9.22 -6.12
CA LYS A 184 -9.18 8.26 -7.16
C LYS A 184 -8.57 6.90 -6.86
N GLU A 185 -7.25 6.80 -6.79
CA GLU A 185 -6.54 5.58 -6.42
C GLU A 185 -5.58 5.83 -5.27
N LEU A 186 -5.56 4.94 -4.29
CA LEU A 186 -4.58 4.97 -3.21
C LEU A 186 -3.49 3.94 -3.53
N ASN A 187 -2.44 4.38 -4.23
CA ASN A 187 -1.29 3.50 -4.46
C ASN A 187 -0.47 3.43 -3.17
N LEU A 188 -0.46 2.26 -2.55
CA LEU A 188 0.23 1.98 -1.30
C LEU A 188 1.30 0.92 -1.54
N ARG A 189 2.47 1.09 -0.94
CA ARG A 189 3.54 0.09 -0.92
C ARG A 189 4.02 -0.17 0.48
N PHE A 190 3.91 -1.41 0.92
CA PHE A 190 4.37 -1.84 2.23
C PHE A 190 5.89 -1.85 2.31
N LEU A 191 6.44 -1.36 3.42
CA LEU A 191 7.87 -1.41 3.72
C LEU A 191 8.40 -2.86 3.83
N GLY A 192 7.52 -3.79 4.23
CA GLY A 192 7.82 -5.22 4.35
C GLY A 192 6.56 -6.06 4.23
N ASN A 193 6.65 -7.34 4.61
CA ASN A 193 5.43 -8.11 4.87
C ASN A 193 4.75 -7.65 6.18
N ILE A 194 3.51 -8.06 6.42
CA ILE A 194 2.74 -7.61 7.60
C ILE A 194 3.50 -7.89 8.90
N ASN A 195 4.02 -9.10 9.10
CA ASN A 195 4.78 -9.46 10.31
C ASN A 195 6.00 -8.56 10.50
N GLN A 196 6.76 -8.30 9.43
CA GLN A 196 7.90 -7.38 9.47
C GLN A 196 7.48 -5.95 9.81
N MET A 197 6.30 -5.51 9.36
CA MET A 197 5.78 -4.19 9.70
C MET A 197 5.40 -4.11 11.19
N HIS A 198 4.79 -5.16 11.76
CA HIS A 198 4.59 -5.25 13.21
C HIS A 198 5.91 -5.21 13.98
N GLU A 199 6.87 -6.07 13.61
CA GLU A 199 8.20 -6.09 14.26
C GLU A 199 8.90 -4.73 14.18
N ASN A 200 8.83 -4.06 13.03
CA ASN A 200 9.43 -2.73 12.85
C ASN A 200 8.76 -1.70 13.75
N PHE A 201 7.43 -1.73 13.86
CA PHE A 201 6.69 -0.82 14.71
C PHE A 201 7.06 -1.02 16.18
N GLU A 202 7.00 -2.26 16.68
CA GLU A 202 7.36 -2.63 18.06
C GLU A 202 8.80 -2.25 18.41
N ASN A 203 9.75 -2.41 17.48
CA ASN A 203 11.15 -2.04 17.69
C ASN A 203 11.42 -0.54 17.56
N SER A 204 10.50 0.22 16.94
CA SER A 204 10.58 1.67 16.80
C SER A 204 9.93 2.43 17.94
N GLU A 205 9.15 1.75 18.79
CA GLU A 205 8.62 2.35 20.00
C GLU A 205 9.78 2.74 20.92
N PRO A 206 9.81 3.99 21.43
CA PRO A 206 10.79 4.37 22.43
C PRO A 206 10.72 3.41 23.62
N LYS A 207 11.87 2.90 24.08
CA LYS A 207 11.95 2.09 25.31
C LYS A 207 11.37 2.88 26.48
N TYR A 208 10.10 2.68 26.81
CA TYR A 208 9.54 3.24 28.02
C TYR A 208 10.07 2.44 29.20
N TYR A 209 10.73 3.10 30.14
CA TYR A 209 11.00 2.50 31.44
C TYR A 209 9.68 2.46 32.21
N ILE A 210 9.15 1.26 32.44
CA ILE A 210 8.07 1.06 33.40
C ILE A 210 8.64 1.44 34.77
N SER A 211 8.25 2.59 35.31
CA SER A 211 8.42 2.82 36.74
C SER A 211 7.43 1.88 37.44
N ASN A 212 7.95 0.86 38.14
CA ASN A 212 7.15 0.09 39.09
C ASN A 212 6.63 1.02 40.19
N ALA A 213 5.50 1.67 39.94
CA ALA A 213 4.71 2.28 40.99
C ALA A 213 3.79 1.18 41.54
N ASN A 214 4.27 0.53 42.61
CA ASN A 214 3.43 -0.24 43.51
C ASN A 214 2.30 0.66 44.03
N HIS A 215 1.10 0.59 43.47
CA HIS A 215 -0.11 1.07 44.14
C HIS A 215 -1.34 0.20 43.78
N SER A 216 -1.59 -0.76 44.66
CA SER A 216 -2.88 -1.04 45.33
C SER A 216 -4.13 -0.31 44.80
N TYR A 217 -5.14 -1.09 44.36
CA TYR A 217 -6.60 -0.86 44.30
C TYR A 217 -7.10 0.51 43.76
N ASP A 218 -8.02 0.61 42.80
CA ASP A 218 -9.41 0.11 42.86
C ASP A 218 -10.07 0.32 41.48
N SER A 219 -11.00 -0.54 41.11
CA SER A 219 -11.70 -0.52 39.84
C SER A 219 -12.82 0.52 39.82
N SER A 220 -12.73 1.54 38.96
CA SER A 220 -13.90 2.22 38.41
C SER A 220 -13.59 2.74 37.00
N TYR A 221 -14.36 2.27 36.02
CA TYR A 221 -14.35 2.80 34.66
C TYR A 221 -15.12 4.12 34.67
N GLU A 222 -14.42 5.25 34.76
CA GLU A 222 -14.99 6.55 34.40
C GLU A 222 -14.82 6.78 32.89
N ILE A 223 -15.96 6.82 32.21
CA ILE A 223 -16.09 7.24 30.82
C ILE A 223 -15.70 8.72 30.74
N TYR A 224 -14.55 9.01 30.14
CA TYR A 224 -14.10 10.38 29.93
C TYR A 224 -14.93 11.03 28.81
N GLY A 225 -15.92 11.82 29.21
CA GLY A 225 -16.57 12.80 28.33
C GLY A 225 -15.60 13.93 28.04
N GLY A 226 -15.20 14.09 26.78
CA GLY A 226 -14.49 15.29 26.31
C GLY A 226 -15.38 16.54 26.43
N PRO A 227 -14.79 17.73 26.62
CA PRO A 227 -15.55 18.95 26.89
C PRO A 227 -16.32 19.42 25.64
N GLY A 228 -17.55 19.91 25.85
CA GLY A 228 -18.32 20.62 24.81
C GLY A 228 -17.71 21.99 24.54
N ASP A 229 -17.52 22.34 23.27
CA ASP A 229 -16.70 23.50 22.87
C ASP A 229 -17.47 24.82 22.74
N GLY A 230 -18.77 24.87 23.00
CA GLY A 230 -19.44 26.09 23.47
C GLY A 230 -19.31 27.37 22.62
N TYR A 231 -18.87 27.29 21.36
CA TYR A 231 -18.74 28.46 20.48
C TYR A 231 -19.12 28.08 19.05
N GLY A 232 -20.36 28.42 18.68
CA GLY A 232 -20.82 28.39 17.30
C GLY A 232 -19.95 29.27 16.39
N GLY A 233 -19.66 28.73 15.21
CA GLY A 233 -18.99 29.44 14.12
C GLY A 233 -18.83 28.53 12.91
N HIS A 234 -19.68 28.75 11.90
CA HIS A 234 -19.68 28.05 10.62
C HIS A 234 -18.39 28.31 9.82
N LEU A 235 -17.81 27.23 9.32
CA LEU A 235 -17.03 27.21 8.08
C LEU A 235 -17.74 26.24 7.16
N ASP A 236 -18.73 26.79 6.45
CA ASP A 236 -19.48 26.31 5.31
C ASP A 236 -19.43 24.81 5.02
N ASP A 237 -20.54 24.20 5.45
CA ASP A 237 -21.00 22.83 5.34
C ASP A 237 -21.31 22.35 3.90
N ASP A 238 -20.82 23.05 2.87
CA ASP A 238 -21.26 22.82 1.49
C ASP A 238 -20.30 21.94 0.64
N PHE A 239 -19.06 21.73 1.07
CA PHE A 239 -18.12 20.97 0.24
C PHE A 239 -18.27 19.44 0.36
N ILE A 240 -18.74 18.94 1.51
CA ILE A 240 -18.77 17.49 1.80
C ILE A 240 -20.16 16.88 1.57
N ASN A 241 -21.20 17.72 1.57
CA ASN A 241 -22.55 17.28 1.24
C ASN A 241 -22.75 17.04 -0.27
N ASP A 242 -21.98 17.70 -1.14
CA ASP A 242 -22.05 17.48 -2.60
C ASP A 242 -21.19 16.31 -3.10
N VAL A 243 -20.13 15.94 -2.38
CA VAL A 243 -19.13 14.98 -2.88
C VAL A 243 -19.46 13.52 -2.55
N LEU A 244 -20.18 13.26 -1.45
CA LEU A 244 -20.42 11.90 -0.96
C LEU A 244 -21.87 11.42 -1.10
N GLY A 245 -22.69 12.16 -1.85
CA GLY A 245 -24.04 11.84 -2.34
C GLY A 245 -24.63 10.52 -1.86
N GLY A 246 -24.97 10.48 -0.56
CA GLY A 246 -25.22 9.28 0.23
C GLY A 246 -25.50 8.00 -0.57
N HIS A 247 -24.48 7.16 -0.79
CA HIS A 247 -24.70 5.74 -1.07
C HIS A 247 -23.53 4.85 -0.59
N PRO A 248 -23.79 3.64 -0.03
CA PRO A 248 -22.80 2.88 0.76
C PRO A 248 -21.97 1.84 0.00
N ASP A 249 -22.25 1.55 -1.27
CA ASP A 249 -21.66 0.40 -1.97
C ASP A 249 -21.39 0.67 -3.46
N ALA A 250 -20.13 0.48 -3.86
CA ALA A 250 -19.75 0.22 -5.25
C ALA A 250 -18.73 -0.94 -5.24
N TYR A 251 -19.13 -2.02 -5.93
CA TYR A 251 -18.48 -3.32 -6.06
C TYR A 251 -17.13 -3.26 -6.77
N TRP A 252 -16.33 -4.33 -6.65
CA TRP A 252 -15.56 -4.85 -7.79
C TRP A 252 -15.68 -6.36 -7.93
N ASN A 253 -16.03 -6.76 -9.16
CA ASN A 253 -15.98 -8.09 -9.72
C ASN A 253 -14.53 -8.59 -9.67
N ILE A 254 -14.34 -9.76 -9.07
CA ILE A 254 -13.15 -10.56 -9.27
C ILE A 254 -13.58 -11.63 -10.28
N ASP A 255 -12.92 -11.65 -11.44
CA ASP A 255 -12.77 -12.90 -12.20
C ASP A 255 -11.90 -13.87 -11.40
#